data_AF-A0A959V981-F1
#
_entry.id   AF-A0A959V981-F1
#
_cell.length_a   1.000
_cell.length_b   1.000
_cell.length_c   1.000
_cell.angle_alpha   90.00
_cell.angle_beta   90.00
_cell.angle_gamma   90.00
#
_symmetry.space_group_name_H-M   'P 1'
#
loop_
_entity.id
_entity.type
_entity.pdbx_description
1 polymer ?
#
loop_
_entity_poly.entity_id
_entity_poly.type
_entity_poly.pdbx_seq_one_letter_code
_entity_poly.pdbx_strand_id
1 'polypeptide(L)' 'MLIPPSLRPGDTVAIVPTARAITAEELQAGMELIESWGLRVQLGAGVGRKAFQQAGTAAERTADLQAAINDP' A
#
# COMPACT_ATOMS: atom_id res chain seq x y z
N MET A 1 -9.05 23.54 -6.34
CA MET A 1 -7.96 22.62 -5.92
C MET A 1 -8.53 21.75 -4.82
N LEU A 2 -8.45 20.43 -4.96
CA LEU A 2 -8.85 19.50 -3.89
C LEU A 2 -7.59 19.18 -3.07
N ILE A 3 -7.66 19.36 -1.76
CA ILE A 3 -6.56 19.07 -0.83
C ILE A 3 -7.07 18.00 0.14
N PRO A 4 -6.43 16.82 0.21
CA PRO A 4 -6.83 15.79 1.17
C PRO A 4 -6.55 16.28 2.61
N PRO A 5 -7.30 15.77 3.61
CA PRO A 5 -7.04 16.07 5.00
C PRO A 5 -5.62 15.62 5.41
N SER A 6 -4.99 16.38 6.30
CA SER A 6 -3.71 15.98 6.90
C SER A 6 -3.90 14.73 7.77
N LEU A 7 -2.91 13.84 7.73
CA LEU A 7 -2.86 12.64 8.57
C LEU A 7 -2.82 12.97 10.06
N ARG A 8 -3.42 12.09 10.86
CA ARG A 8 -3.46 12.12 12.32
C ARG A 8 -3.09 10.74 12.88
N PRO A 9 -2.54 10.67 14.10
CA PRO A 9 -2.37 9.39 14.78
C PRO A 9 -3.68 8.61 14.82
N GLY A 10 -3.61 7.32 14.48
CA GLY A 10 -4.75 6.42 14.32
C GLY A 10 -5.22 6.24 12.87
N ASP A 11 -4.85 7.14 11.95
CA ASP A 11 -5.17 7.01 10.52
C ASP A 11 -4.43 5.83 9.89
N THR A 12 -5.02 5.28 8.83
CA THR A 12 -4.46 4.14 8.09
C THR A 12 -3.70 4.59 6.84
N VAL A 13 -2.52 4.01 6.63
CA VAL A 13 -1.74 4.11 5.40
C VAL A 13 -1.82 2.78 4.65
N ALA A 14 -2.44 2.80 3.47
CA ALA A 14 -2.44 1.67 2.57
C ALA A 14 -1.12 1.62 1.76
N ILE A 15 -0.42 0.49 1.77
CA ILE A 15 0.79 0.25 0.97
C ILE A 15 0.40 -0.60 -0.25
N VAL A 16 0.44 -0.01 -1.43
CA VAL A 16 0.01 -0.65 -2.69
C VAL A 16 1.16 -0.74 -3.68
N PRO A 17 1.58 -1.95 -4.11
CA PRO A 17 2.68 -2.10 -5.06
C PRO A 17 2.20 -1.92 -6.51
N THR A 18 2.44 -0.73 -7.09
CA THR A 18 1.99 -0.37 -8.44
C THR A 18 3.00 -0.72 -9.55
N ALA A 19 4.20 -1.17 -9.20
CA ALA A 19 5.28 -1.50 -10.13
C ALA A 19 5.95 -2.85 -9.81
N ARG A 20 7.13 -2.84 -9.18
CA ARG A 20 7.94 -4.03 -8.91
C ARG A 20 7.32 -4.90 -7.82
N ALA A 21 7.42 -6.23 -7.98
CA ALA A 21 7.05 -7.18 -6.94
C ALA A 21 7.85 -6.94 -5.65
N ILE A 22 7.16 -7.03 -4.52
CA ILE A 22 7.70 -6.83 -3.18
C ILE A 22 6.95 -7.73 -2.19
N THR A 23 7.66 -8.23 -1.19
CA THR A 23 7.12 -9.10 -0.13
C THR A 23 6.79 -8.31 1.13
N ALA A 24 5.98 -8.88 2.03
CA ALA A 24 5.67 -8.25 3.31
C ALA A 24 6.93 -8.15 4.19
N GLU A 25 7.81 -9.14 4.11
CA GLU A 25 9.09 -9.19 4.84
C GLU A 25 10.03 -8.05 4.40
N GLU A 26 10.10 -7.77 3.10
CA GLU A 26 10.86 -6.62 2.56
C GLU A 26 10.29 -5.27 3.00
N LEU A 27 8.98 -5.21 3.30
CA LEU A 27 8.30 -3.99 3.76
C LEU A 27 8.42 -3.74 5.26
N GLN A 28 8.86 -4.73 6.04
CA GLN A 28 8.78 -4.72 7.52
C GLN A 28 9.30 -3.42 8.15
N ALA A 29 10.52 -2.99 7.79
CA ALA A 29 11.10 -1.77 8.35
C ALA A 29 10.31 -0.49 8.01
N GLY A 30 9.68 -0.45 6.82
CA GLY A 30 8.84 0.67 6.41
C GLY A 30 7.50 0.68 7.17
N MET A 31 6.94 -0.51 7.43
CA MET A 31 5.73 -0.64 8.25
C MET A 31 5.99 -0.18 9.68
N GLU A 32 7.08 -0.66 10.30
CA GLU A 32 7.48 -0.26 11.65
C GLU A 32 7.71 1.26 11.76
N LEU A 33 8.27 1.89 10.73
CA LEU A 33 8.43 3.34 10.69
C LEU A 33 7.08 4.07 10.67
N ILE A 34 6.14 3.64 9.81
CA ILE A 34 4.80 4.24 9.73
C ILE A 34 4.06 4.07 11.07
N GLU A 35 4.13 2.87 11.65
CA GLU A 35 3.54 2.57 12.95
C GLU A 35 4.16 3.41 14.08
N SER A 36 5.47 3.70 14.01
CA SER A 36 6.16 4.58 14.96
C SER A 36 5.64 6.03 14.96
N TRP A 37 5.04 6.47 13.85
CA TRP A 37 4.36 7.77 13.74
C TRP A 37 2.94 7.75 14.32
N GLY A 38 2.50 6.61 14.87
CA GLY A 38 1.16 6.42 15.40
C GLY A 38 0.10 6.11 14.35
N LEU A 39 0.50 5.73 13.13
CA LEU A 39 -0.39 5.36 12.04
C LEU A 39 -0.59 3.83 11.98
N ARG A 40 -1.62 3.38 11.28
CA ARG A 40 -1.86 1.95 11.00
C ARG A 40 -1.42 1.61 9.59
N VAL A 41 -0.96 0.39 9.37
CA VAL A 41 -0.59 -0.09 8.03
C VAL A 41 -1.63 -1.08 7.52
N GLN A 42 -2.03 -0.92 6.26
CA GLN A 42 -2.82 -1.90 5.52
C GLN A 42 -2.08 -2.27 4.22
N LEU A 43 -1.83 -3.56 4.01
CA LEU A 43 -1.19 -4.03 2.79
C LEU A 43 -2.20 -4.24 1.67
N GLY A 44 -1.90 -3.72 0.49
CA GLY A 44 -2.63 -4.02 -0.74
C GLY A 44 -2.50 -5.50 -1.11
N ALA A 45 -3.50 -6.02 -1.80
CA ALA A 45 -3.59 -7.44 -2.14
C ALA A 45 -2.49 -7.88 -3.11
N GLY A 46 -1.82 -6.93 -3.79
CA GLY A 46 -0.68 -7.13 -4.67
C GLY A 46 0.64 -7.45 -3.97
N VAL A 47 0.76 -7.21 -2.65
CA VAL A 47 1.97 -7.57 -1.90
C VAL A 47 2.15 -9.09 -1.92
N GLY A 48 3.36 -9.55 -2.24
CA GLY A 48 3.68 -10.97 -2.43
C GLY A 48 3.30 -11.55 -3.80
N ARG A 49 2.54 -10.83 -4.65
CA ARG A 49 2.29 -11.25 -6.03
C ARG A 49 3.50 -11.00 -6.91
N LYS A 50 3.66 -11.83 -7.95
CA LYS A 50 4.73 -11.67 -8.92
C LYS A 50 4.31 -12.14 -10.31
N ALA A 51 4.37 -11.21 -11.27
CA ALA A 51 4.30 -11.49 -12.70
C ALA A 51 5.61 -10.97 -13.34
N PHE A 52 6.55 -11.88 -13.62
CA PHE A 52 7.94 -11.55 -13.94
C PHE A 52 8.57 -10.63 -12.88
N GLN A 53 8.81 -9.36 -13.19
CA GLN A 53 9.36 -8.38 -12.24
C GLN A 53 8.29 -7.52 -11.55
N GLN A 54 7.03 -7.60 -11.99
CA GLN A 54 5.96 -6.73 -11.52
C GLN A 54 5.12 -7.38 -10.42
N ALA A 55 4.47 -6.58 -9.58
CA ALA A 55 3.56 -7.01 -8.50
C ALA A 55 2.19 -7.49 -9.04
N GLY A 56 2.21 -8.50 -9.91
CA GLY A 56 1.05 -8.96 -10.67
C GLY A 56 0.94 -8.30 -12.05
N THR A 57 -0.14 -8.59 -12.77
CA THR A 57 -0.52 -8.03 -14.06
C THR A 57 -0.94 -6.56 -13.96
N ALA A 58 -1.04 -5.88 -15.10
CA ALA A 58 -1.55 -4.50 -15.11
C ALA A 58 -2.96 -4.40 -14.52
N ALA A 59 -3.86 -5.34 -14.85
CA ALA A 59 -5.22 -5.38 -14.33
C ALA A 59 -5.26 -5.56 -12.81
N GLU A 60 -4.41 -6.44 -12.26
CA GLU A 60 -4.32 -6.64 -10.81
C GLU A 60 -3.81 -5.40 -10.08
N ARG A 61 -2.77 -4.73 -10.62
CA ARG A 61 -2.24 -3.51 -10.01
C ARG A 61 -3.22 -2.34 -10.09
N THR A 62 -3.97 -2.21 -11.17
CA THR A 62 -5.04 -1.22 -11.30
C THR A 62 -6.16 -1.48 -10.28
N ALA A 63 -6.57 -2.74 -10.13
CA ALA A 63 -7.61 -3.11 -9.17
C ALA A 63 -7.18 -2.85 -7.72
N ASP A 64 -5.92 -3.16 -7.37
CA ASP A 64 -5.38 -2.94 -6.02
C ASP A 64 -5.31 -1.45 -5.66
N LEU A 65 -4.83 -0.62 -6.60
CA LEU A 65 -4.82 0.84 -6.43
C LEU A 65 -6.24 1.40 -6.28
N GLN A 66 -7.18 0.95 -7.11
CA GLN A 66 -8.55 1.44 -7.06
C GLN A 66 -9.26 1.02 -5.77
N ALA A 67 -8.98 -0.18 -5.25
CA ALA A 67 -9.50 -0.63 -3.96
C ALA A 67 -9.02 0.28 -2.82
N ALA A 68 -7.73 0.64 -2.77
CA ALA A 68 -7.20 1.54 -1.75
C ALA A 68 -7.78 2.97 -1.83
N ILE A 69 -8.08 3.47 -3.04
CA ILE A 69 -8.73 4.78 -3.22
C ILE A 69 -10.19 4.76 -2.78
N ASN A 70 -10.86 3.62 -2.94
CA ASN A 70 -12.27 3.46 -2.60
C ASN A 70 -12.53 3.06 -1.13
N ASP A 71 -11.47 2.77 -0.37
CA ASP A 71 -11.55 2.43 1.06
C ASP A 71 -11.72 3.73 1.89
N PRO A 72 -12.86 3.92 2.56
CA PRO A 72 -13.24 5.19 3.19
C PRO A 72 -12.51 5.53 4.51
#